data_AF-A0A2G5TQ01-F1
#
_entry.id   AF-A0A2G5TQ01-F1
#
_cell.length_a   1.000
_cell.length_b   1.000
_cell.length_c   1.000
_cell.angle_alpha   90.00
_cell.angle_beta   90.00
_cell.angle_gamma   90.00
#
_symmetry.space_group_name_H-M   'P 1'
#
loop_
_entity.id
_entity.type
_entity.pdbx_description
1 polymer ?
#
loop_
_entity_poly.entity_id
_entity_poly.type
_entity_poly.pdbx_seq_one_letter_code
_entity_poly.pdbx_strand_id
1 'polypeptide(L)'
;MSRVQVLILGALILISFVLTTISTFTKYWIVWHTGLFKGHFGIVPFQSYEPGWLSTASWCMFGAFGAFFPLFALYAFSAFKVYRQGCSHGVRMYFFGILILCLLIACLQVTAFTLTAINVVNFKFWTTTVVNQSVSF
;
A
#
# COMPACT_ATOMS: atom_id res chain seq x y z
N MET A 1 -15.53 -5.19 24.87
CA MET A 1 -14.19 -5.34 24.29
C MET A 1 -13.20 -5.39 25.44
N SER A 2 -12.39 -6.43 25.56
CA SER A 2 -11.37 -6.51 26.61
C SER A 2 -10.19 -5.60 26.26
N ARG A 3 -9.44 -5.11 27.26
CA ARG A 3 -8.25 -4.27 27.04
C ARG A 3 -7.22 -4.94 26.13
N VAL A 4 -7.14 -6.27 26.21
CA VAL A 4 -6.29 -7.13 25.37
C VAL A 4 -6.68 -7.03 23.89
N GLN A 5 -7.98 -7.00 23.56
CA GLN A 5 -8.43 -6.88 22.16
C GLN A 5 -8.03 -5.55 21.53
N VAL A 6 -8.06 -4.47 22.30
CA VAL A 6 -7.65 -3.14 21.82
C VAL A 6 -6.14 -3.11 21.58
N LEU A 7 -5.34 -3.70 22.48
CA LEU A 7 -3.89 -3.84 22.31
C LEU A 7 -3.53 -4.67 21.07
N ILE A 8 -4.19 -5.82 20.86
CA ILE A 8 -3.98 -6.66 19.67
C ILE A 8 -4.30 -5.86 18.39
N LEU A 9 -5.40 -5.11 18.38
CA LEU A 9 -5.78 -4.28 17.23
C LEU A 9 -4.71 -3.21 16.94
N GLY A 10 -4.21 -2.53 17.96
CA GLY A 10 -3.14 -1.54 17.81
C GLY A 10 -1.85 -2.14 17.26
N ALA A 11 -1.44 -3.31 17.78
CA ALA A 11 -0.27 -4.03 17.27
C ALA A 11 -0.44 -4.43 15.79
N LEU A 12 -1.64 -4.92 15.43
CA LEU A 12 -1.94 -5.30 14.05
C LEU A 12 -1.87 -4.10 13.09
N ILE A 13 -2.41 -2.94 13.48
CA ILE A 13 -2.35 -1.70 12.69
C ILE A 13 -0.89 -1.27 12.49
N LEU A 14 -0.07 -1.35 13.54
CA LEU A 14 1.33 -0.95 13.50
C LEU A 14 2.14 -1.88 12.58
N ILE A 15 1.96 -3.19 12.69
CA ILE A 15 2.58 -4.19 11.81
C ILE A 15 2.18 -3.93 10.35
N SER A 16 0.87 -3.75 10.08
CA SER A 16 0.36 -3.43 8.75
C SER A 16 0.92 -2.13 8.19
N PHE A 17 1.09 -1.11 9.03
CA PHE A 17 1.71 0.15 8.63
C PHE A 17 3.16 -0.03 8.20
N VAL A 18 3.96 -0.78 8.97
CA VAL A 18 5.37 -1.05 8.64
C VAL A 18 5.47 -1.83 7.32
N LEU A 19 4.68 -2.90 7.18
CA LEU A 19 4.62 -3.68 5.94
C LEU A 19 4.20 -2.84 4.74
N THR A 20 3.20 -1.97 4.91
CA THR A 20 2.76 -1.05 3.85
C THR A 20 3.85 -0.06 3.49
N THR A 21 4.53 0.51 4.49
CA THR A 21 5.64 1.45 4.27
C THR A 21 6.75 0.80 3.46
N ILE A 22 7.18 -0.41 3.86
CA ILE A 22 8.19 -1.17 3.12
C ILE A 22 7.70 -1.44 1.69
N SER A 23 6.44 -1.86 1.52
CA SER A 23 5.85 -2.10 0.21
C SER A 23 5.81 -0.84 -0.66
N THR A 24 5.43 0.32 -0.13
CA THR A 24 5.35 1.56 -0.90
C THR A 24 6.72 2.07 -1.34
N PHE A 25 7.74 1.96 -0.48
CA PHE A 25 9.07 2.51 -0.75
C PHE A 25 10.08 1.48 -1.30
N THR A 26 9.68 0.22 -1.47
CA THR A 26 10.56 -0.79 -2.06
C THR A 26 10.77 -0.55 -3.56
N LYS A 27 12.01 -0.75 -4.02
CA LYS A 27 12.38 -0.66 -5.44
C LYS A 27 12.11 -1.97 -6.21
N TYR A 28 11.53 -2.97 -5.56
CA TYR A 28 11.39 -4.33 -6.07
C TYR A 28 9.98 -4.65 -6.59
N TRP A 29 9.20 -3.65 -6.98
CA TRP A 29 7.88 -3.88 -7.58
C TRP A 29 7.98 -4.53 -8.96
N ILE A 30 8.90 -4.03 -9.79
CA ILE A 30 9.16 -4.58 -11.12
C ILE A 30 10.64 -4.92 -11.21
N VAL A 31 10.91 -6.21 -11.37
CA VAL A 31 12.26 -6.73 -11.64
C VAL A 31 12.30 -7.20 -13.09
N TRP A 32 13.20 -6.63 -13.88
CA TRP A 32 13.39 -7.02 -15.27
C TRP A 32 14.85 -7.44 -15.52
N HIS A 33 14.99 -8.42 -16.41
CA HIS A 33 16.25 -8.99 -16.83
C HIS A 33 16.25 -9.01 -18.35
N THR A 34 17.23 -8.35 -18.97
CA THR A 34 17.41 -8.43 -20.41
C THR A 34 18.88 -8.63 -20.74
N GLY A 35 19.23 -9.86 -21.11
CA GLY A 35 20.62 -10.27 -21.30
C GLY A 35 21.46 -10.05 -20.04
N LEU A 36 22.50 -9.21 -20.14
CA LEU A 36 23.39 -8.84 -19.04
C LEU A 36 22.85 -7.70 -18.16
N PHE A 37 21.80 -7.01 -18.57
CA PHE A 37 21.25 -5.87 -17.83
C PHE A 37 20.17 -6.32 -16.82
N LYS A 38 20.31 -5.83 -15.58
CA LYS A 38 19.34 -6.03 -14.49
C LYS A 38 18.85 -4.68 -14.02
N GLY A 39 17.53 -4.50 -13.96
CA GLY A 39 16.93 -3.27 -13.43
C GLY A 39 15.82 -3.55 -12.43
N HIS A 40 15.70 -2.63 -11.48
CA HIS A 40 14.70 -2.66 -10.41
C HIS A 40 13.91 -1.35 -10.46
N PHE A 41 12.60 -1.46 -10.56
CA PHE A 41 11.68 -0.33 -10.57
C PHE A 41 10.77 -0.40 -9.34
N GLY A 42 10.79 0.67 -8.55
CA GLY A 42 9.85 0.88 -7.46
C GLY A 42 8.53 1.45 -7.96
N ILE A 43 7.50 1.41 -7.13
CA ILE A 43 6.23 2.08 -7.41
C ILE A 43 6.29 3.58 -7.09
N VAL A 44 7.37 4.05 -6.45
CA VAL A 44 7.67 5.47 -6.22
C VAL A 44 9.14 5.63 -6.63
N PRO A 45 9.51 6.39 -7.68
CA PRO A 45 9.13 7.79 -7.89
C PRO A 45 8.71 8.19 -9.33
N PHE A 46 7.74 9.11 -9.38
CA PHE A 46 7.09 9.68 -10.57
C PHE A 46 8.06 10.22 -11.63
N GLN A 47 8.05 9.61 -12.82
CA GLN A 47 8.57 10.20 -14.05
C GLN A 47 7.39 10.55 -14.96
N SER A 48 7.41 11.73 -15.58
CA SER A 48 6.32 12.22 -16.45
C SER A 48 6.03 11.31 -17.67
N TYR A 49 6.92 10.37 -17.98
CA TYR A 49 6.81 9.43 -19.09
C TYR A 49 6.41 8.01 -18.65
N GLU A 50 6.07 7.79 -17.37
CA GLU A 50 5.62 6.49 -16.90
C GLU A 50 4.24 6.11 -17.46
N PRO A 51 3.98 4.82 -17.68
CA PRO A 51 2.69 4.38 -18.16
C PRO A 51 1.60 4.65 -17.11
N GLY A 52 0.42 5.09 -17.56
CA GLY A 52 -0.65 5.56 -16.69
C GLY A 52 -1.14 4.53 -15.65
N TRP A 53 -1.01 3.23 -15.92
CA TRP A 53 -1.36 2.17 -14.97
C TRP A 53 -0.40 2.14 -13.77
N LEU A 54 0.90 2.41 -14.00
CA LEU A 54 1.92 2.45 -12.95
C LEU A 54 1.74 3.70 -12.10
N SER A 55 1.47 4.84 -12.74
CA SER A 55 1.11 6.09 -12.04
C SER A 55 -0.13 5.90 -11.15
N THR A 56 -1.20 5.30 -11.69
CA THR A 56 -2.42 5.01 -10.91
C THR A 56 -2.13 4.10 -9.71
N ALA A 57 -1.38 3.02 -9.91
CA ALA A 57 -0.99 2.11 -8.84
C ALA A 57 -0.17 2.83 -7.74
N SER A 58 0.69 3.77 -8.15
CA SER A 58 1.48 4.62 -7.26
C SER A 58 0.62 5.53 -6.39
N TRP A 59 -0.36 6.21 -7.00
CA TRP A 59 -1.34 7.02 -6.26
C TRP A 59 -2.14 6.18 -5.26
N CYS A 60 -2.53 4.96 -5.64
CA CYS A 60 -3.23 4.05 -4.73
C CYS A 60 -2.36 3.62 -3.53
N MET A 61 -1.08 3.25 -3.75
CA MET A 61 -0.17 2.87 -2.66
C MET A 61 0.19 4.05 -1.75
N PHE A 62 0.41 5.24 -2.34
CA PHE A 62 0.68 6.45 -1.57
C PHE A 62 -0.55 6.90 -0.79
N GLY A 63 -1.74 6.80 -1.39
CA GLY A 63 -3.02 7.04 -0.72
C GLY A 63 -3.27 6.05 0.43
N ALA A 64 -2.96 4.76 0.24
CA ALA A 64 -3.04 3.75 1.28
C ALA A 64 -2.09 4.07 2.45
N PHE A 65 -0.85 4.47 2.16
CA PHE A 65 0.10 4.93 3.17
C PHE A 65 -0.41 6.17 3.92
N GLY A 66 -0.93 7.16 3.20
CA GLY A 66 -1.52 8.38 3.77
C GLY A 66 -2.74 8.11 4.66
N ALA A 67 -3.57 7.13 4.31
CA ALA A 67 -4.75 6.76 5.09
C ALA A 67 -4.43 6.14 6.46
N PHE A 68 -3.18 5.71 6.72
CA PHE A 68 -2.77 5.29 8.06
C PHE A 68 -2.72 6.45 9.06
N PHE A 69 -2.45 7.69 8.65
CA PHE A 69 -2.43 8.85 9.56
C PHE A 69 -3.79 9.11 10.24
N PRO A 70 -4.92 9.23 9.50
CA PRO A 70 -6.23 9.36 10.14
C PRO A 70 -6.63 8.09 10.90
N LEU A 71 -6.18 6.91 10.47
CA LEU A 71 -6.39 5.65 11.20
C LEU A 71 -5.72 5.69 12.59
N PHE A 72 -4.47 6.15 12.67
CA PHE A 72 -3.75 6.31 13.94
C PHE A 72 -4.43 7.35 14.84
N ALA A 73 -4.89 8.48 14.28
CA ALA A 73 -5.61 9.50 15.03
C ALA A 73 -6.92 8.96 15.62
N LEU A 74 -7.71 8.23 14.84
CA LEU A 74 -8.95 7.60 15.31
C LEU A 74 -8.69 6.49 16.33
N TYR A 75 -7.65 5.68 16.12
CA TYR A 75 -7.25 4.67 17.09
C TYR A 75 -6.84 5.30 18.42
N ALA A 76 -5.98 6.33 18.42
CA ALA A 76 -5.57 7.03 19.63
C ALA A 76 -6.76 7.67 20.36
N PHE A 77 -7.66 8.31 19.61
CA PHE A 77 -8.88 8.92 20.17
C PHE A 77 -9.80 7.87 20.81
N SER A 78 -10.03 6.75 20.13
CA SER A 78 -10.85 5.66 20.65
C SER A 78 -10.22 5.00 21.90
N ALA A 79 -8.91 4.77 21.89
CA ALA A 79 -8.18 4.21 23.03
C ALA A 79 -8.24 5.13 24.26
N PHE A 80 -8.06 6.44 24.06
CA PHE A 80 -8.16 7.44 25.13
C PHE A 80 -9.57 7.47 25.73
N LYS A 81 -10.61 7.43 24.89
CA LYS A 81 -12.01 7.44 25.33
C LYS A 81 -12.37 6.17 26.13
N VAL A 82 -11.88 5.01 25.68
CA VAL A 82 -12.04 3.73 26.38
C VAL A 82 -11.34 3.74 27.75
N TYR A 83 -10.16 4.34 27.84
CA TYR A 83 -9.41 4.45 29.10
C TYR A 83 -10.12 5.35 30.12
N ARG A 84 -10.73 6.46 29.67
CA ARG A 84 -11.29 7.49 30.56
C ARG A 84 -12.75 7.26 30.97
N GLN A 85 -13.59 6.68 30.10
CA GLN A 85 -15.05 6.60 30.32
C GLN A 85 -15.61 5.16 30.29
N GLY A 86 -14.78 4.15 30.07
CA GLY A 86 -15.24 2.77 29.88
C GLY A 86 -15.93 2.52 28.54
N CYS A 87 -16.46 1.31 28.33
CA CYS A 87 -17.13 0.92 27.08
C CYS A 87 -18.57 1.46 27.03
N SER A 88 -18.76 2.69 26.55
CA SER A 88 -20.08 3.24 26.23
C SER A 88 -20.49 2.94 24.77
N HIS A 89 -21.80 2.92 24.49
CA HIS A 89 -22.37 2.66 23.15
C HIS A 89 -21.81 3.61 22.07
N GLY A 90 -21.46 4.84 22.45
CA GLY A 90 -20.84 5.82 21.55
C GLY A 90 -19.42 5.48 21.08
N VAL A 91 -18.74 4.52 21.70
CA VAL A 91 -17.39 4.09 21.27
C VAL A 91 -17.46 3.21 20.00
N ARG A 92 -18.60 2.53 19.77
CA ARG A 92 -18.79 1.64 18.61
C ARG A 92 -18.67 2.36 17.27
N MET A 93 -19.08 3.63 17.20
CA MET A 93 -18.98 4.43 15.97
C MET A 93 -17.53 4.67 15.54
N TYR A 94 -16.62 4.88 16.50
CA TYR A 94 -15.20 5.05 16.19
C TYR A 94 -14.56 3.73 15.70
N PHE A 95 -14.95 2.59 16.27
CA PHE A 95 -14.51 1.29 15.79
C PHE A 95 -15.01 0.99 14.37
N PHE A 96 -16.23 1.41 14.04
CA PHE A 96 -16.73 1.32 12.67
C PHE A 96 -15.93 2.20 11.70
N GLY A 97 -15.54 3.41 12.13
CA GLY A 97 -14.64 4.28 11.37
C GLY A 97 -13.27 3.65 11.11
N ILE A 98 -12.67 3.00 12.12
CA ILE A 98 -11.41 2.24 11.99
C ILE A 98 -11.59 1.12 10.96
N LEU A 99 -12.70 0.39 11.02
CA LEU A 99 -12.99 -0.70 10.08
C LEU A 99 -13.13 -0.20 8.63
N ILE A 100 -13.85 0.91 8.41
CA ILE A 100 -13.98 1.53 7.09
C ILE A 100 -12.61 1.94 6.54
N LEU A 101 -11.77 2.58 7.36
CA LEU A 101 -10.44 2.99 6.94
C LEU A 101 -9.54 1.80 6.61
N CYS A 102 -9.58 0.73 7.42
CA CYS A 102 -8.86 -0.50 7.11
C CYS A 102 -9.32 -1.13 5.78
N LEU A 103 -10.63 -1.16 5.53
CA LEU A 103 -11.16 -1.65 4.25
C LEU A 103 -10.72 -0.76 3.08
N LEU A 104 -10.74 0.56 3.24
CA LEU A 104 -10.28 1.49 2.22
C LEU A 104 -8.79 1.27 1.89
N ILE A 105 -7.94 1.15 2.91
CA ILE A 105 -6.51 0.86 2.75
C ILE A 105 -6.32 -0.47 1.99
N ALA A 106 -7.04 -1.52 2.41
CA ALA A 106 -6.95 -2.82 1.75
C ALA A 106 -7.39 -2.76 0.28
N CYS A 107 -8.51 -2.09 -0.02
CA CYS A 107 -8.98 -1.91 -1.40
C CYS A 107 -7.95 -1.17 -2.26
N LEU A 108 -7.36 -0.08 -1.76
CA LEU A 108 -6.33 0.67 -2.47
C LEU A 108 -5.07 -0.16 -2.73
N GLN A 109 -4.66 -1.01 -1.79
CA GLN A 109 -3.51 -1.90 -1.98
C GLN A 109 -3.81 -3.00 -3.01
N VAL A 110 -5.01 -3.59 -2.96
CA VAL A 110 -5.43 -4.62 -3.91
C VAL A 110 -5.53 -4.06 -5.33
N THR A 111 -6.07 -2.85 -5.51
CA THR A 111 -6.13 -2.21 -6.84
C THR A 111 -4.74 -1.93 -7.38
N ALA A 112 -3.82 -1.39 -6.56
CA ALA A 112 -2.43 -1.15 -6.97
C ALA A 112 -1.71 -2.45 -7.38
N PHE A 113 -1.88 -3.51 -6.59
CA PHE A 113 -1.27 -4.81 -6.87
C PHE A 113 -1.84 -5.42 -8.16
N THR A 114 -3.16 -5.40 -8.33
CA THR A 114 -3.84 -5.98 -9.50
C THR A 114 -3.46 -5.25 -10.79
N LEU A 115 -3.45 -3.91 -10.77
CA LEU A 115 -3.02 -3.09 -11.91
C LEU A 115 -1.59 -3.42 -12.31
N THR A 116 -0.68 -3.53 -11.35
CA THR A 116 0.72 -3.85 -11.61
C THR A 116 0.87 -5.28 -12.14
N ALA A 117 0.23 -6.26 -11.50
CA ALA A 117 0.36 -7.68 -11.85
C ALA A 117 -0.12 -7.98 -13.28
N ILE A 118 -1.21 -7.35 -13.72
CA ILE A 118 -1.75 -7.56 -15.07
C ILE A 118 -0.84 -6.88 -16.12
N ASN A 119 -0.37 -5.66 -15.85
CA ASN A 119 0.36 -4.88 -16.85
C ASN A 119 1.87 -5.19 -16.90
N VAL A 120 2.47 -5.69 -15.81
CA VAL A 120 3.90 -6.00 -15.77
C VAL A 120 4.29 -7.09 -16.77
N VAL A 121 3.39 -8.03 -17.06
CA VAL A 121 3.62 -9.10 -18.05
C VAL A 121 3.83 -8.50 -19.44
N ASN A 122 2.94 -7.59 -19.84
CA ASN A 122 3.02 -6.91 -21.14
C ASN A 122 4.23 -5.98 -21.20
N PHE A 123 4.54 -5.28 -20.10
CA PHE A 123 5.69 -4.39 -20.02
C PHE A 123 7.04 -5.12 -20.16
N LYS A 124 7.18 -6.28 -19.51
CA LYS A 124 8.38 -7.13 -19.63
C LYS A 124 8.56 -7.69 -21.04
N PHE A 125 7.46 -8.04 -21.71
CA PHE A 125 7.50 -8.52 -23.08
C PHE A 125 8.02 -7.43 -24.03
N TRP A 126 7.48 -6.21 -23.93
CA TRP A 126 7.87 -5.08 -24.78
C TRP A 126 9.31 -4.62 -24.55
N THR A 127 9.77 -4.55 -23.30
CA THR A 127 11.16 -4.17 -22.99
C THR A 127 12.17 -5.19 -23.52
N THR A 128 11.86 -6.48 -23.44
CA THR A 128 12.75 -7.54 -23.94
C THR A 128 12.87 -7.51 -25.47
N THR A 129 11.77 -7.26 -26.19
CA THR A 129 11.79 -7.18 -27.67
C THR A 129 12.55 -5.95 -28.17
N VAL A 130 12.32 -4.78 -27.58
CA VAL A 130 13.00 -3.53 -27.99
C VAL A 130 14.50 -3.57 -27.71
N VAL A 131 14.90 -4.06 -26.52
CA VAL A 131 16.32 -4.19 -26.20
C VAL A 131 16.99 -5.21 -27.12
N ASN A 132 16.39 -6.39 -27.36
CA ASN A 132 16.98 -7.36 -28.28
C ASN A 132 17.18 -6.80 -29.71
N GLN A 133 16.27 -5.93 -30.18
CA GLN A 133 16.44 -5.25 -31.48
C GLN A 133 17.56 -4.20 -31.48
N SER A 134 17.88 -3.60 -30.32
CA SER A 134 18.96 -2.61 -30.19
C SER A 134 20.36 -3.22 -30.07
N VAL A 135 20.48 -4.50 -29.66
CA VAL A 135 21.77 -5.21 -29.56
C VAL A 135 22.12 -5.95 -30.88
N SER A 136 21.20 -6.05 -31.83
CA SER A 136 21.40 -6.72 -33.12
C SER A 136 21.97 -5.84 -34.24
N PHE A 137 22.60 -4.71 -33.91
CA PHE A 137 23.34 -3.86 -34.86
C PHE A 137 24.83 -3.86 -34.55
#